data_AF-A0A3D5CKI5-F1
#
_entry.id   AF-A0A3D5CKI5-F1
#
_cell.length_a   1.000
_cell.length_b   1.000
_cell.length_c   1.000
_cell.angle_alpha   90.00
_cell.angle_beta   90.00
_cell.angle_gamma   90.00
#
_symmetry.space_group_name_H-M   'P 1'
#
loop_
_entity.id
_entity.type
_entity.pdbx_description
1 polymer ?
#
loop_
_entity_poly.entity_id
_entity_poly.type
_entity_poly.pdbx_seq_one_letter_code
_entity_poly.pdbx_strand_id
1 'polypeptide(L)'
;ALQEQSPPEMQQMIAGAGRVMRTIGGSLFAAQLGTVVGNLSTEVVSGGDVGIPLLPDGQAAVVPQNYAQLAKDLEIPDDQFALYIATREL
;
A
#
# COMPACT_ATOMS: atom_id res chain seq x y z
N ALA A 1 0.28 -22.03 -28.27
CA ALA A 1 1.35 -21.83 -29.27
C ALA A 1 2.64 -22.59 -28.91
N LEU A 2 3.52 -22.11 -28.02
CA LEU A 2 4.79 -22.81 -27.70
C LEU A 2 4.60 -24.13 -26.91
N GLN A 3 3.58 -24.22 -26.06
CA GLN A 3 3.31 -25.42 -25.25
C GLN A 3 2.73 -26.60 -26.07
N GLU A 4 1.96 -26.32 -27.13
CA GLU A 4 1.27 -27.35 -27.92
C GLU A 4 2.19 -28.09 -28.91
N GLN A 5 3.36 -27.52 -29.21
CA GLN A 5 4.33 -28.06 -30.15
C GLN A 5 5.50 -28.79 -29.47
N SER A 6 5.51 -28.86 -28.13
CA SER A 6 6.61 -29.46 -27.35
C SER A 6 6.32 -30.94 -27.04
N PRO A 7 7.35 -31.82 -26.93
CA PRO A 7 7.18 -33.21 -26.49
C PRO A 7 6.44 -33.31 -25.13
N PRO A 8 5.68 -34.38 -24.86
CA PRO A 8 4.86 -34.51 -23.64
C PRO A 8 5.65 -34.35 -22.32
N GLU A 9 6.88 -34.86 -22.28
CA GLU A 9 7.79 -34.74 -21.14
C GLU A 9 8.24 -33.28 -20.93
N MET A 10 8.48 -32.57 -22.02
CA MET A 10 8.85 -31.16 -22.01
C MET A 10 7.67 -30.25 -21.64
N GLN A 11 6.43 -30.63 -22.00
CA GLN A 11 5.21 -29.93 -21.58
C GLN A 11 5.03 -29.96 -20.05
N GLN A 12 5.24 -31.13 -19.42
CA GLN A 12 5.16 -31.25 -17.95
C GLN A 12 6.24 -30.42 -17.26
N MET A 13 7.46 -30.40 -17.79
CA MET A 13 8.55 -29.56 -17.27
C MET A 13 8.22 -28.05 -17.40
N ILE A 14 7.72 -27.61 -18.56
CA ILE A 14 7.31 -26.22 -18.81
C ILE A 14 6.15 -25.83 -17.88
N ALA A 15 5.17 -26.72 -17.67
CA ALA A 15 4.05 -26.48 -16.77
C ALA A 15 4.50 -26.35 -15.29
N GLY A 16 5.45 -27.19 -14.86
CA GLY A 16 6.08 -27.10 -13.54
C GLY A 16 6.86 -25.79 -13.34
N ALA A 17 7.70 -25.43 -14.32
CA ALA A 17 8.45 -24.17 -14.31
C ALA A 17 7.52 -22.95 -14.28
N GLY A 18 6.43 -22.97 -15.06
CA GLY A 18 5.42 -21.91 -15.06
C GLY A 18 4.72 -21.74 -13.71
N ARG A 19 4.49 -22.84 -12.97
CA ARG A 19 3.93 -22.77 -11.61
C ARG A 19 4.92 -22.12 -10.64
N VAL A 20 6.19 -22.53 -10.68
CA VAL A 20 7.25 -21.94 -9.85
C VAL A 20 7.42 -20.44 -10.16
N MET A 21 7.45 -20.05 -11.43
CA MET A 21 7.53 -18.64 -11.84
C MET A 21 6.36 -17.81 -11.31
N ARG A 22 5.13 -18.33 -11.34
CA ARG A 22 3.97 -17.63 -10.75
C ARG A 22 4.08 -17.47 -9.24
N THR A 23 4.55 -18.50 -8.54
CA THR A 23 4.75 -18.42 -7.07
C THR A 23 5.83 -17.41 -6.72
N ILE A 24 7.00 -17.48 -7.37
CA ILE A 24 8.09 -16.53 -7.15
C ILE A 24 7.64 -15.11 -7.52
N GLY A 25 7.04 -14.92 -8.70
CA GLY A 25 6.53 -13.63 -9.16
C GLY A 25 5.50 -13.02 -8.21
N GLY A 26 4.56 -13.83 -7.71
CA GLY A 26 3.58 -13.39 -6.72
C GLY A 26 4.22 -12.96 -5.40
N SER A 27 5.20 -13.72 -4.91
CA SER A 27 5.92 -13.38 -3.67
C SER A 27 6.72 -12.08 -3.79
N LEU A 28 7.39 -11.85 -4.93
CA LEU A 28 8.17 -10.65 -5.18
C LEU A 28 7.27 -9.41 -5.34
N PHE A 29 6.12 -9.57 -5.99
CA PHE A 29 5.12 -8.50 -6.07
C PHE A 29 4.58 -8.13 -4.68
N ALA A 30 4.18 -9.14 -3.89
CA ALA A 30 3.67 -8.92 -2.53
C ALA A 30 4.70 -8.24 -1.62
N ALA A 31 5.99 -8.63 -1.71
CA ALA A 31 7.05 -8.01 -0.93
C ALA A 31 7.26 -6.52 -1.30
N GLN A 32 7.23 -6.19 -2.60
CA GLN A 32 7.36 -4.81 -3.05
C GLN A 32 6.15 -3.97 -2.64
N LEU A 33 4.94 -4.49 -2.84
CA LEU A 33 3.71 -3.83 -2.41
C LEU A 33 3.71 -3.60 -0.89
N GLY A 34 4.07 -4.61 -0.10
CA GLY A 34 4.17 -4.50 1.36
C GLY A 34 5.18 -3.43 1.81
N THR A 35 6.32 -3.32 1.11
CA THR A 35 7.32 -2.28 1.39
C THR A 35 6.76 -0.89 1.11
N VAL A 36 6.09 -0.70 -0.04
CA VAL A 36 5.47 0.59 -0.40
C VAL A 36 4.38 0.97 0.59
N VAL A 37 3.47 0.05 0.92
CA VAL A 37 2.41 0.27 1.92
C VAL A 37 3.01 0.57 3.30
N GLY A 38 4.07 -0.14 3.69
CA GLY A 38 4.79 0.12 4.93
C GLY A 38 5.38 1.53 4.99
N ASN A 39 6.03 1.99 3.91
CA ASN A 39 6.55 3.35 3.84
C ASN A 39 5.43 4.40 3.91
N LEU A 40 4.36 4.23 3.11
CA LEU A 40 3.20 5.12 3.14
C LEU A 40 2.58 5.22 4.53
N SER A 41 2.55 4.12 5.29
CA SER A 41 2.01 4.13 6.66
C SER A 41 2.74 5.08 7.62
N THR A 42 3.96 5.50 7.28
CA THR A 42 4.75 6.48 8.06
C THR A 42 4.58 7.92 7.58
N GLU A 43 4.06 8.11 6.36
CA GLU A 43 3.88 9.43 5.75
C GLU A 43 2.45 9.95 5.89
N VAL A 44 1.46 9.05 5.98
CA VAL A 44 0.04 9.45 6.04
C VAL A 44 -0.36 9.96 7.42
N VAL A 45 -1.01 11.11 7.48
CA VAL A 45 -1.58 11.68 8.70
C VAL A 45 -3.03 11.24 8.88
N SER A 46 -3.80 11.18 7.79
CA SER A 46 -5.21 10.81 7.82
C SER A 46 -5.64 9.92 6.65
N GLY A 47 -6.88 9.40 6.72
CA GLY A 47 -7.42 8.44 5.75
C GLY A 47 -7.51 8.98 4.31
N GLY A 48 -7.66 10.31 4.14
CA GLY A 48 -7.74 10.96 2.84
C GLY A 48 -6.41 11.21 2.11
N ASP A 49 -5.25 11.00 2.75
CA ASP A 49 -3.93 11.43 2.22
C ASP A 49 -3.58 10.85 0.85
N VAL A 50 -4.00 9.61 0.57
CA VAL A 50 -3.61 8.86 -0.62
C VAL A 50 -4.69 8.84 -1.71
N GLY A 51 -5.82 9.53 -1.51
CA GLY A 51 -6.93 9.58 -2.47
C GLY A 51 -7.64 8.23 -2.70
N ILE A 52 -7.40 7.25 -1.82
CA ILE A 52 -8.06 5.94 -1.83
C ILE A 52 -9.15 5.97 -0.75
N PRO A 53 -10.40 5.59 -1.06
CA PRO A 53 -11.48 5.53 -0.07
C PRO A 53 -11.27 4.33 0.87
N LEU A 54 -10.37 4.49 1.85
CA LEU A 54 -10.05 3.47 2.84
C LEU A 54 -11.03 3.43 4.01
N LEU A 55 -11.78 4.52 4.21
CA LEU A 55 -12.77 4.69 5.27
C LEU A 55 -14.19 4.78 4.66
N PRO A 56 -15.23 4.39 5.40
CA PRO A 56 -16.61 4.69 5.02
C PRO A 56 -16.85 6.19 4.88
N ASP A 57 -17.81 6.56 4.04
CA ASP A 57 -18.19 7.96 3.83
C ASP A 57 -18.52 8.67 5.15
N GLY A 58 -17.99 9.89 5.31
CA GLY A 58 -18.19 10.71 6.50
C GLY A 58 -17.43 10.23 7.75
N GLN A 59 -16.50 9.28 7.62
CA GLN A 59 -15.58 8.90 8.68
C GLN A 59 -14.17 9.40 8.40
N ALA A 60 -13.61 10.10 9.38
CA ALA A 60 -12.21 10.50 9.40
C ALA A 60 -11.42 9.62 10.38
N ALA A 61 -10.17 9.33 10.04
CA ALA A 61 -9.21 8.71 10.95
C ALA A 61 -7.88 9.45 10.87
N VAL A 62 -7.17 9.49 12.00
CA VAL A 62 -5.86 10.12 12.13
C VAL A 62 -4.88 9.12 12.71
N VAL A 63 -3.63 9.15 12.25
CA VAL A 63 -2.51 8.38 12.81
C VAL A 63 -1.78 9.27 13.82
N PRO A 64 -1.97 9.12 15.15
CA PRO A 64 -1.47 10.07 16.13
C PRO A 64 0.04 10.28 16.11
N GLN A 65 0.79 9.22 15.78
CA GLN A 65 2.25 9.23 15.70
C GLN A 65 2.72 10.14 14.57
N ASN A 66 2.12 9.99 13.39
CA ASN A 66 2.49 10.75 12.19
C ASN A 66 1.99 12.19 12.31
N TYR A 67 0.81 12.40 12.90
CA TYR A 67 0.31 13.73 13.27
C TYR A 67 1.31 14.47 14.15
N ALA A 68 1.74 13.86 15.27
CA ALA A 68 2.67 14.48 16.20
C ALA A 68 4.05 14.73 15.56
N GLN A 69 4.50 13.82 14.69
CA GLN A 69 5.75 13.98 13.95
C GLN A 69 5.69 15.17 12.98
N LEU A 70 4.59 15.34 12.25
CA LEU A 70 4.41 16.47 11.33
C LEU A 70 4.22 17.79 12.10
N ALA A 71 3.45 17.78 13.18
CA ALA A 71 3.18 18.94 14.04
C ALA A 71 4.46 19.53 14.66
N LYS A 72 5.43 18.68 14.99
CA LYS A 72 6.65 19.07 15.73
C LYS A 72 7.44 20.21 15.09
N ASP A 73 7.53 20.21 13.76
CA ASP A 73 8.34 21.18 13.02
C ASP A 73 7.49 22.34 12.47
N LEU A 74 6.18 22.34 12.73
CA LEU A 74 5.29 23.44 12.39
C LEU A 74 5.31 24.47 13.53
N GLU A 75 5.65 25.72 13.22
CA GLU A 75 5.59 26.85 14.17
C GLU A 75 4.13 27.33 14.40
N ILE A 76 3.20 26.40 14.56
CA ILE A 76 1.77 26.68 14.77
C ILE A 76 1.27 25.96 16.03
N PRO A 77 0.27 26.52 16.74
CA PRO A 77 -0.39 25.83 17.83
C PRO A 77 -1.03 24.50 17.40
N ASP A 78 -0.93 23.49 18.26
CA ASP A 78 -1.42 22.11 18.01
C ASP A 78 -2.93 22.07 17.72
N ASP A 79 -3.72 22.85 18.47
CA ASP A 79 -5.16 22.98 18.29
C ASP A 79 -5.53 23.52 16.89
N GLN A 80 -4.75 24.47 16.37
CA GLN A 80 -4.95 25.00 15.01
C GLN A 80 -4.62 23.95 13.94
N PHE A 81 -3.58 23.14 14.16
CA PHE A 81 -3.25 22.05 13.25
C PHE A 81 -4.31 20.94 13.31
N ALA A 82 -4.81 20.61 14.50
CA ALA A 82 -5.91 19.67 14.68
C ALA A 82 -7.19 20.14 13.95
N LEU A 83 -7.54 21.42 14.07
CA LEU A 83 -8.69 22.01 13.37
C LEU A 83 -8.53 21.93 11.86
N TYR A 84 -7.32 22.19 11.34
CA TYR A 84 -7.03 22.04 9.92
C TYR A 84 -7.26 20.60 9.44
N ILE A 85 -6.68 19.61 10.13
CA ILE A 85 -6.84 18.19 9.77
C ILE A 85 -8.31 17.76 9.86
N ALA A 86 -9.00 18.12 10.94
CA ALA A 86 -10.42 17.79 11.11
C ALA A 86 -11.29 18.37 9.98
N THR A 87 -11.03 19.61 9.57
CA THR A 87 -11.77 20.27 8.48
C THR A 87 -11.42 19.69 7.11
N ARG A 88 -10.20 19.16 6.94
CA ARG A 88 -9.77 18.56 5.66
C ARG A 88 -10.41 17.21 5.40
N GLU A 89 -10.76 16.48 6.46
CA GLU A 89 -11.31 15.13 6.39
C GLU A 89 -12.85 15.06 6.52
N LEU A 90 -13.52 16.17 6.88
CA LEU A 90 -14.97 16.27 7.08
C LEU A 90 -15.61 17.26 6.10
#